data_AF-A0A0E3V0T8-F1
#
_entry.id   AF-A0A0E3V0T8-F1
#
_cell.length_a   1.000
_cell.length_b   1.000
_cell.length_c   1.000
_cell.angle_alpha   90.00
_cell.angle_beta   90.00
_cell.angle_gamma   90.00
#
_symmetry.space_group_name_H-M   'P 1'
#
loop_
_entity.id
_entity.type
_entity.pdbx_description
1 polymer ?
#
loop_
_entity_poly.entity_id
_entity_poly.type
_entity_poly.pdbx_seq_one_letter_code
_entity_poly.pdbx_strand_id
1 'polypeptide(L)'
;MGKNIQSLFRGMRISDFIFIIALCANVFLVSYLGYGNYQNGNKVAASQDNGEAMIAWFGELSSKFEANEPIQPEACKPIDEDSKFIKGSKINQWKNCVEALFAAKGPFESYTNLLKPDGPAYAMKCNKKDLLTSGAFIFEKMTINPAGPPGISPLEPGEKLISGLNIRLSLCDTGYYLVKIGEFKL
;
A
#
# COMPACT_ATOMS: atom_id res chain seq x y z
N MET A 1 -21.67 32.22 35.95
CA MET A 1 -22.20 31.35 34.86
C MET A 1 -23.25 30.32 35.30
N GLY A 2 -23.35 29.93 36.59
CA GLY A 2 -24.25 28.84 37.03
C GLY A 2 -25.77 29.13 37.13
N LYS A 3 -26.22 30.39 37.24
CA LYS A 3 -27.65 30.71 37.42
C LYS A 3 -28.51 30.55 36.15
N ASN A 4 -27.92 30.67 34.96
CA ASN A 4 -28.65 30.59 33.68
C ASN A 4 -28.91 29.15 33.21
N ILE A 5 -28.14 28.17 33.71
CA ILE A 5 -28.38 26.76 33.40
C ILE A 5 -29.59 26.27 34.20
N GLN A 6 -29.75 26.65 35.47
CA GLN A 6 -30.88 26.22 36.29
C GLN A 6 -32.28 26.60 35.75
N SER A 7 -32.42 27.68 34.98
CA SER A 7 -33.71 28.06 34.39
C SER A 7 -34.09 27.25 33.15
N LEU A 8 -33.11 26.72 32.41
CA LEU A 8 -33.32 25.90 31.20
C LEU A 8 -33.85 24.49 31.53
N PHE A 9 -33.50 23.96 32.70
CA PHE A 9 -33.81 22.59 33.10
C PHE A 9 -35.03 22.47 34.05
N ARG A 10 -35.68 23.60 34.40
CA ARG A 10 -36.69 23.67 35.47
C ARG A 10 -38.03 22.98 35.15
N GLY A 11 -38.26 22.60 33.89
CA GLY A 11 -39.48 21.92 33.42
C GLY A 11 -39.26 20.58 32.73
N MET A 12 -38.03 20.06 32.68
CA MET A 12 -37.75 18.81 31.97
C MET A 12 -38.06 17.59 32.82
N ARG A 13 -38.78 16.65 32.22
CA ARG A 13 -39.04 15.34 32.80
C ARG A 13 -37.77 14.50 32.73
N ILE A 14 -37.66 13.51 33.61
CA ILE A 14 -36.55 12.53 33.61
C ILE A 14 -36.39 11.87 32.23
N SER A 15 -37.50 11.63 31.53
CA SER A 15 -37.51 11.15 30.14
C SER A 15 -36.73 12.05 29.18
N ASP A 16 -36.88 13.36 29.34
CA ASP A 16 -36.26 14.35 28.44
C ASP A 16 -34.75 14.41 28.68
N PHE A 17 -34.31 14.28 29.93
CA PHE A 17 -32.89 14.13 30.27
C PHE A 17 -32.28 12.87 29.67
N ILE A 18 -32.94 11.71 29.80
CA ILE A 18 -32.46 10.45 29.23
C ILE A 18 -32.35 10.56 27.71
N PHE A 19 -33.36 11.17 27.06
CA PHE A 19 -33.37 11.38 25.61
C PHE A 19 -32.23 12.29 25.15
N ILE A 20 -31.99 13.42 25.83
CA ILE A 20 -30.87 14.33 25.50
C ILE A 20 -29.53 13.64 25.67
N ILE A 21 -29.35 12.87 26.76
CA ILE A 21 -28.11 12.10 26.98
C ILE A 21 -27.91 11.09 25.85
N ALA A 22 -28.97 10.37 25.45
CA ALA A 22 -28.89 9.43 24.34
C ALA A 22 -28.55 10.14 23.01
N LEU A 23 -29.10 11.32 22.73
CA LEU A 23 -28.74 12.13 21.57
C LEU A 23 -27.27 12.56 21.60
N CYS A 24 -26.80 13.11 22.72
CA CYS A 24 -25.41 13.50 22.91
C CYS A 24 -24.45 12.32 22.74
N ALA A 25 -24.79 11.15 23.30
CA ALA A 25 -23.99 9.94 23.17
C ALA A 25 -23.89 9.48 21.70
N ASN A 26 -25.01 9.51 20.96
CA ASN A 26 -25.01 9.19 19.54
C ASN A 26 -24.15 10.16 18.73
N VAL A 27 -24.30 11.48 18.94
CA VAL A 27 -23.50 12.52 18.26
C VAL A 27 -22.00 12.34 18.55
N PHE A 28 -21.64 12.06 19.80
CA PHE A 28 -20.25 11.80 20.18
C PHE A 28 -19.71 10.54 19.48
N LEU A 29 -20.48 9.44 19.49
CA LEU A 29 -20.08 8.18 18.88
C LEU A 29 -19.86 8.31 17.37
N VAL A 30 -20.78 8.95 16.64
CA VAL A 30 -20.61 9.15 15.19
C VAL A 30 -19.46 10.09 14.87
N SER A 31 -19.22 11.12 15.68
CA SER A 31 -18.10 12.05 15.50
C SER A 31 -16.76 11.34 15.71
N TYR A 32 -16.67 10.49 16.73
CA TYR A 32 -15.49 9.67 17.02
C TYR A 32 -15.18 8.70 15.88
N LEU A 33 -16.20 7.96 15.40
CA LEU A 33 -16.05 7.05 14.26
C LEU A 33 -15.68 7.79 12.97
N GLY A 34 -16.33 8.93 12.72
CA GLY A 34 -16.05 9.78 11.55
C GLY A 34 -14.61 10.29 11.54
N TYR A 35 -14.11 10.77 12.68
CA TYR A 35 -12.72 11.23 12.80
C TYR A 35 -11.70 10.11 12.54
N GLY A 36 -11.95 8.91 13.09
CA GLY A 36 -11.09 7.75 12.84
C GLY A 36 -11.05 7.35 11.36
N ASN A 37 -12.22 7.33 10.70
CA ASN A 37 -12.30 7.02 9.27
C ASN A 37 -11.60 8.07 8.41
N TYR A 38 -11.75 9.35 8.75
CA TYR A 38 -11.07 10.45 8.05
C TYR A 38 -9.55 10.32 8.13
N GLN A 39 -9.01 10.06 9.32
CA GLN A 39 -7.57 9.87 9.51
C GLN A 39 -7.04 8.66 8.72
N ASN A 40 -7.77 7.54 8.71
CA ASN A 40 -7.39 6.38 7.92
C ASN A 40 -7.47 6.67 6.41
N GLY A 41 -8.46 7.44 5.96
CA GLY A 41 -8.56 7.89 4.57
C GLY A 41 -7.36 8.70 4.13
N ASN A 42 -6.92 9.66 4.94
CA ASN A 42 -5.72 10.46 4.65
C ASN A 42 -4.45 9.60 4.56
N LYS A 43 -4.32 8.59 5.43
CA LYS A 43 -3.19 7.64 5.39
C LYS A 43 -3.21 6.79 4.13
N VAL A 44 -4.37 6.32 3.69
CA VAL A 44 -4.52 5.57 2.43
C VAL A 44 -4.13 6.45 1.25
N ALA A 45 -4.60 7.70 1.19
CA ALA A 45 -4.25 8.63 0.12
C ALA A 45 -2.72 8.88 0.07
N ALA A 46 -2.09 9.16 1.22
CA ALA A 46 -0.64 9.33 1.28
C ALA A 46 0.14 8.05 0.87
N SER A 47 -0.37 6.87 1.23
CA SER A 47 0.19 5.61 0.74
C SER A 47 0.00 5.42 -0.77
N GLN A 48 -1.09 5.90 -1.35
CA GLN A 48 -1.30 5.89 -2.80
C GLN A 48 -0.31 6.81 -3.51
N ASP A 49 -0.10 8.04 -3.02
CA ASP A 49 0.90 8.98 -3.54
C ASP A 49 2.32 8.37 -3.55
N ASN A 50 2.70 7.71 -2.45
CA ASN A 50 3.97 6.97 -2.37
C ASN A 50 4.03 5.84 -3.42
N GLY A 51 2.93 5.13 -3.62
CA GLY A 51 2.82 4.07 -4.62
C GLY A 51 2.93 4.60 -6.05
N GLU A 52 2.33 5.75 -6.36
CA GLU A 52 2.46 6.40 -7.67
C GLU A 52 3.92 6.82 -7.92
N ALA A 53 4.61 7.33 -6.89
CA ALA A 53 6.04 7.62 -6.97
C ALA A 53 6.87 6.34 -7.21
N MET A 54 6.48 5.19 -6.63
CA MET A 54 7.13 3.91 -6.94
C MET A 54 6.94 3.52 -8.41
N ILE A 55 5.72 3.66 -8.96
CA ILE A 55 5.44 3.37 -10.37
C ILE A 55 6.32 4.23 -11.28
N ALA A 56 6.41 5.53 -10.99
CA ALA A 56 7.26 6.46 -11.74
C ALA A 56 8.73 6.03 -11.68
N TRP A 57 9.22 5.68 -10.50
CA TRP A 57 10.59 5.19 -10.31
C TRP A 57 10.88 3.90 -11.10
N PHE A 58 9.95 2.94 -11.14
CA PHE A 58 10.11 1.74 -11.96
C PHE A 58 10.07 2.04 -13.46
N GLY A 59 9.28 3.03 -13.89
CA GLY A 59 9.30 3.54 -15.26
C GLY A 59 10.67 4.10 -15.64
N GLU A 60 11.25 4.95 -14.78
CA GLU A 60 12.61 5.47 -14.98
C GLU A 60 13.67 4.37 -14.97
N LEU A 61 13.53 3.35 -14.12
CA LEU A 61 14.43 2.20 -14.09
C LEU A 61 14.41 1.45 -15.42
N SER A 62 13.22 1.21 -15.98
CA SER A 62 13.09 0.52 -17.28
C SER A 62 13.71 1.37 -18.41
N SER A 63 13.46 2.68 -18.44
CA SER A 63 14.10 3.58 -19.42
C SER A 63 15.63 3.60 -19.30
N LYS A 64 16.18 3.62 -18.07
CA LYS A 64 17.63 3.53 -17.85
C LYS A 64 18.20 2.17 -18.27
N PHE A 65 17.45 1.10 -18.08
CA PHE A 65 17.85 -0.23 -18.55
C PHE A 65 17.95 -0.26 -20.08
N GLU A 66 16.95 0.25 -20.80
CA GLU A 66 16.96 0.35 -22.26
C GLU A 66 18.11 1.23 -22.78
N ALA A 67 18.43 2.31 -22.07
CA ALA A 67 19.54 3.21 -22.38
C ALA A 67 20.92 2.66 -21.99
N ASN A 68 21.02 1.47 -21.40
CA ASN A 68 22.25 0.89 -20.86
C ASN A 68 22.95 1.77 -19.81
N GLU A 69 22.17 2.55 -19.06
CA GLU A 69 22.65 3.40 -17.98
C GLU A 69 22.89 2.60 -16.68
N PRO A 70 23.73 3.13 -15.76
CA PRO A 70 23.92 2.50 -14.47
C PRO A 70 22.64 2.50 -13.63
N ILE A 71 22.16 1.31 -13.27
CA ILE A 71 20.97 1.11 -12.42
C ILE A 71 21.39 0.97 -10.96
N GLN A 72 20.73 1.73 -10.09
CA GLN A 72 20.84 1.60 -8.64
C GLN A 72 19.43 1.46 -8.05
N PRO A 73 19.17 0.47 -7.17
CA PRO A 73 20.10 -0.56 -6.69
C PRO A 73 20.47 -1.62 -7.76
N GLU A 74 21.71 -2.11 -7.76
CA GLU A 74 22.15 -3.17 -8.71
C GLU A 74 21.32 -4.46 -8.56
N ALA A 75 20.79 -4.72 -7.36
CA ALA A 75 19.89 -5.84 -7.08
C ALA A 75 18.58 -5.79 -7.86
N CYS A 76 18.18 -4.62 -8.38
CA CYS A 76 16.97 -4.45 -9.20
C CYS A 76 17.25 -4.45 -10.70
N LYS A 77 18.51 -4.62 -11.13
CA LYS A 77 18.84 -4.68 -12.56
C LYS A 77 18.24 -5.95 -13.19
N PRO A 78 17.33 -5.85 -14.17
CA PRO A 78 16.83 -7.01 -14.89
C PRO A 78 17.89 -7.56 -15.84
N ILE A 79 17.69 -8.80 -16.29
CA ILE A 79 18.46 -9.38 -17.40
C ILE A 79 17.58 -9.46 -18.64
N ASP A 80 18.18 -9.36 -19.82
CA ASP A 80 17.45 -9.61 -21.07
C ASP A 80 16.96 -11.06 -21.13
N GLU A 81 15.81 -11.27 -21.76
CA GLU A 81 15.17 -12.59 -21.88
C GLU A 81 16.08 -13.60 -22.59
N ASP A 82 16.79 -13.16 -23.63
CA ASP A 82 17.75 -13.97 -24.39
C ASP A 82 18.98 -14.36 -23.55
N SER A 83 19.37 -13.48 -22.62
CA SER A 83 20.52 -13.68 -21.72
C SER A 83 20.23 -14.65 -20.56
N LYS A 84 18.96 -15.05 -20.38
CA LYS A 84 18.50 -15.97 -19.33
C LYS A 84 19.12 -17.38 -19.44
N PHE A 85 19.55 -17.76 -20.64
CA PHE A 85 20.12 -19.09 -20.92
C PHE A 85 21.66 -19.11 -20.92
N ILE A 86 22.32 -17.96 -20.74
CA ILE A 86 23.78 -17.87 -20.67
C ILE A 86 24.24 -18.31 -19.29
N LYS A 87 25.01 -19.40 -19.23
CA LYS A 87 25.65 -19.87 -17.98
C LYS A 87 26.64 -18.80 -17.48
N GLY A 88 26.38 -18.24 -16.31
CA GLY A 88 27.25 -17.25 -15.64
C GLY A 88 26.67 -15.86 -15.48
N SER A 89 25.50 -15.57 -16.08
CA SER A 89 24.80 -14.30 -15.85
C SER A 89 24.33 -14.19 -14.40
N LYS A 90 24.66 -13.08 -13.73
CA LYS A 90 24.17 -12.75 -12.38
C LYS A 90 22.69 -12.40 -12.48
N ILE A 91 21.83 -13.37 -12.20
CA ILE A 91 20.38 -13.18 -12.24
C ILE A 91 19.90 -12.66 -10.90
N ASN A 92 19.42 -11.43 -10.88
CA ASN A 92 18.81 -10.86 -9.70
C ASN A 92 17.43 -11.48 -9.42
N GLN A 93 17.11 -11.61 -8.14
CA GLN A 93 15.83 -12.13 -7.65
C GLN A 93 14.98 -10.99 -7.10
N TRP A 94 13.66 -11.13 -7.23
CA TRP A 94 12.70 -10.15 -6.73
C TRP A 94 12.92 -9.81 -5.26
N LYS A 95 13.15 -10.82 -4.40
CA LYS A 95 13.40 -10.62 -2.98
C LYS A 95 14.53 -9.61 -2.72
N ASN A 96 15.68 -9.79 -3.36
CA ASN A 96 16.84 -8.94 -3.12
C ASN A 96 16.61 -7.53 -3.66
N CYS A 97 15.87 -7.40 -4.76
CA CYS A 97 15.49 -6.09 -5.27
C CYS A 97 14.55 -5.38 -4.30
N VAL A 98 13.42 -5.97 -3.94
CA VAL A 98 12.45 -5.32 -3.06
C VAL A 98 13.05 -5.00 -1.69
N GLU A 99 13.87 -5.89 -1.12
CA GLU A 99 14.60 -5.58 0.10
C GLU A 99 15.54 -4.38 -0.07
N ALA A 100 16.29 -4.30 -1.18
CA ALA A 100 17.17 -3.16 -1.45
C ALA A 100 16.41 -1.84 -1.69
N LEU A 101 15.16 -1.89 -2.16
CA LEU A 101 14.33 -0.70 -2.38
C LEU A 101 13.91 -0.05 -1.06
N PHE A 102 13.53 -0.86 -0.06
CA PHE A 102 13.07 -0.41 1.25
C PHE A 102 14.17 -0.39 2.32
N ALA A 103 15.38 -0.87 2.03
CA ALA A 103 16.52 -0.82 2.93
C ALA A 103 17.02 0.62 3.14
N ALA A 104 17.91 0.80 4.12
CA ALA A 104 18.60 2.07 4.35
C ALA A 104 19.33 2.52 3.07
N LYS A 105 19.15 3.78 2.67
CA LYS A 105 19.60 4.40 1.41
C LYS A 105 18.90 3.87 0.14
N GLY A 106 17.89 3.03 0.30
CA GLY A 106 17.02 2.63 -0.80
C GLY A 106 16.10 3.79 -1.22
N PRO A 107 15.62 3.81 -2.47
CA PRO A 107 14.72 4.86 -2.96
C PRO A 107 13.42 4.95 -2.15
N PHE A 108 13.00 3.87 -1.49
CA PHE A 108 11.76 3.77 -0.73
C PHE A 108 11.98 3.61 0.78
N GLU A 109 13.17 3.97 1.30
CA GLU A 109 13.48 3.90 2.73
C GLU A 109 12.42 4.59 3.60
N SER A 110 11.92 5.74 3.15
CA SER A 110 10.92 6.51 3.90
C SER A 110 9.49 5.99 3.76
N TYR A 111 9.23 5.04 2.86
CA TYR A 111 7.90 4.54 2.56
C TYR A 111 7.53 3.44 3.54
N THR A 112 6.92 3.85 4.64
CA THR A 112 6.46 2.95 5.72
C THR A 112 4.95 2.70 5.63
N ASN A 113 4.47 1.72 6.39
CA ASN A 113 3.04 1.42 6.46
C ASN A 113 2.31 2.44 7.35
N LEU A 114 1.59 3.37 6.71
CA LEU A 114 0.92 4.48 7.40
C LEU A 114 -0.34 4.04 8.18
N LEU A 115 -1.00 2.95 7.76
CA LEU A 115 -2.17 2.41 8.46
C LEU A 115 -1.78 1.58 9.68
N LYS A 116 -0.70 0.79 9.56
CA LYS A 116 -0.12 -0.08 10.58
C LYS A 116 1.37 0.22 10.69
N PRO A 117 1.78 1.19 11.52
CA PRO A 117 3.19 1.55 11.69
C PRO A 117 4.08 0.38 12.17
N ASP A 118 3.52 -0.57 12.92
CA ASP A 118 4.21 -1.79 13.35
C ASP A 118 4.18 -2.92 12.29
N GLY A 119 3.49 -2.69 11.18
CA GLY A 119 3.37 -3.62 10.06
C GLY A 119 4.43 -3.39 8.99
N PRO A 120 4.60 -4.35 8.07
CA PRO A 120 5.58 -4.22 7.00
C PRO A 120 5.14 -3.19 5.96
N ALA A 121 6.10 -2.49 5.35
CA ALA A 121 5.86 -1.57 4.24
C ALA A 121 5.32 -2.29 2.99
N TYR A 122 5.76 -3.52 2.75
CA TYR A 122 5.28 -4.37 1.68
C TYR A 122 5.02 -5.80 2.17
N ALA A 123 4.12 -6.51 1.50
CA ALA A 123 3.79 -7.90 1.81
C ALA A 123 3.53 -8.71 0.53
N MET A 124 3.65 -10.04 0.63
CA MET A 124 3.37 -10.93 -0.50
C MET A 124 1.87 -11.01 -0.85
N LYS A 125 1.00 -10.74 0.13
CA LYS A 125 -0.45 -10.81 -0.03
C LYS A 125 -1.15 -9.92 0.99
N CYS A 126 -2.30 -9.39 0.59
CA CYS A 126 -3.24 -8.72 1.50
C CYS A 126 -4.08 -9.79 2.21
N ASN A 127 -3.87 -10.01 3.52
CA ASN A 127 -4.40 -11.17 4.22
C ASN A 127 -5.22 -10.76 5.46
N LYS A 128 -6.53 -11.04 5.44
CA LYS A 128 -7.44 -10.80 6.58
C LYS A 128 -7.06 -11.56 7.86
N LYS A 129 -6.29 -12.64 7.76
CA LYS A 129 -5.79 -13.39 8.92
C LYS A 129 -4.51 -12.79 9.51
N ASP A 130 -3.82 -11.95 8.75
CA ASP A 130 -2.61 -11.25 9.17
C ASP A 130 -2.88 -9.75 9.18
N LEU A 131 -3.30 -9.26 10.34
CA LEU A 131 -3.86 -7.92 10.47
C LEU A 131 -2.85 -6.80 10.20
N LEU A 132 -1.55 -7.12 10.24
CA LEU A 132 -0.46 -6.17 9.99
C LEU A 132 -0.27 -5.87 8.51
N THR A 133 -0.83 -6.70 7.61
CA THR A 133 -0.73 -6.49 6.16
C THR A 133 -1.58 -5.32 5.65
N SER A 134 -2.51 -4.81 6.45
CA SER A 134 -3.26 -3.60 6.10
C SER A 134 -2.31 -2.40 6.02
N GLY A 135 -2.39 -1.67 4.92
CA GLY A 135 -1.50 -0.56 4.54
C GLY A 135 -0.19 -0.98 3.86
N ALA A 136 0.05 -2.28 3.66
CA ALA A 136 1.23 -2.75 2.96
C ALA A 136 1.05 -2.68 1.44
N PHE A 137 2.15 -2.38 0.73
CA PHE A 137 2.23 -2.52 -0.72
C PHE A 137 2.35 -3.98 -1.13
N ILE A 138 1.60 -4.36 -2.17
CA ILE A 138 1.54 -5.72 -2.69
C ILE A 138 1.98 -5.68 -4.16
N PHE A 139 3.02 -6.44 -4.47
CA PHE A 139 3.56 -6.58 -5.82
C PHE A 139 3.12 -7.92 -6.39
N GLU A 140 2.38 -7.87 -7.49
CA GLU A 140 1.81 -9.05 -8.15
C GLU A 140 2.36 -9.18 -9.56
N LYS A 141 2.75 -10.40 -9.93
CA LYS A 141 3.12 -10.73 -11.30
C LYS A 141 1.87 -10.76 -12.17
N MET A 142 1.96 -10.10 -13.31
CA MET A 142 0.95 -10.11 -14.36
C MET A 142 1.43 -11.00 -15.51
N THR A 143 0.66 -12.02 -15.85
CA THR A 143 0.88 -12.85 -17.05
C THR A 143 -0.16 -12.49 -18.11
N ILE A 144 0.30 -11.90 -19.22
CA ILE A 144 -0.58 -11.52 -20.31
C ILE A 144 -1.09 -12.81 -20.98
N ASN A 145 -2.42 -12.95 -21.04
CA ASN A 145 -3.08 -14.05 -21.73
C ASN A 145 -3.71 -13.51 -23.03
N PRO A 146 -3.28 -13.96 -24.21
CA PRO A 146 -3.85 -13.50 -25.48
C PRO A 146 -5.35 -13.77 -25.65
N ALA A 147 -5.88 -14.79 -24.96
CA ALA A 147 -7.26 -15.27 -25.12
C ALA A 147 -8.20 -14.87 -23.97
N GLY A 148 -7.77 -13.98 -23.06
CA GLY A 148 -8.58 -13.64 -21.89
C GLY A 148 -7.95 -12.60 -20.97
N PRO A 149 -8.54 -12.36 -19.79
CA PRO A 149 -7.95 -11.45 -18.81
C PRO A 149 -6.57 -11.95 -18.36
N PRO A 150 -5.65 -11.03 -18.00
CA PRO A 150 -4.32 -11.41 -17.55
C PRO A 150 -4.40 -12.23 -16.26
N GLY A 151 -3.53 -13.24 -16.16
CA GLY A 151 -3.33 -13.98 -14.92
C GLY A 151 -2.60 -13.09 -13.92
N ILE A 152 -3.04 -13.14 -12.66
CA ILE A 152 -2.42 -12.40 -11.55
C ILE A 152 -1.98 -13.42 -10.52
N SER A 153 -0.70 -13.38 -10.16
CA SER A 153 -0.14 -14.23 -9.12
C SER A 153 0.77 -13.41 -8.21
N PRO A 154 0.92 -13.80 -6.93
CA PRO A 154 1.93 -13.20 -6.07
C PRO A 154 3.30 -13.29 -6.71
N LEU A 155 4.12 -12.24 -6.54
CA LEU A 155 5.49 -12.26 -7.01
C LEU A 155 6.35 -13.03 -5.99
N GLU A 156 6.79 -14.22 -6.37
CA GLU A 156 7.53 -15.09 -5.46
C GLU A 156 8.93 -14.51 -5.14
N PRO A 157 9.47 -14.75 -3.93
CA PRO A 157 10.79 -14.24 -3.55
C PRO A 157 11.92 -14.66 -4.50
N GLY A 158 11.83 -15.88 -5.05
CA GLY A 158 12.79 -16.44 -5.99
C GLY A 158 12.57 -16.06 -7.45
N GLU A 159 11.55 -15.25 -7.76
CA GLU A 159 11.25 -14.85 -9.13
C GLU A 159 12.44 -14.08 -9.72
N LYS A 160 12.87 -14.47 -10.92
CA LYS A 160 13.99 -13.86 -11.62
C LYS A 160 13.54 -12.53 -12.24
N LEU A 161 14.35 -11.50 -12.08
CA LEU A 161 14.13 -10.21 -12.73
C LEU A 161 14.56 -10.28 -14.19
N ILE A 162 13.59 -10.36 -15.08
CA ILE A 162 13.80 -10.44 -16.52
C ILE A 162 13.11 -9.24 -17.16
N SER A 163 13.77 -8.62 -18.14
CA SER A 163 13.16 -7.58 -18.98
C SER A 163 11.88 -8.13 -19.59
N GLY A 164 10.79 -7.38 -19.52
CA GLY A 164 9.48 -7.84 -19.94
C GLY A 164 8.52 -8.22 -18.82
N LEU A 165 8.99 -8.36 -17.58
CA LEU A 165 8.16 -8.76 -16.46
C LEU A 165 7.14 -7.66 -16.13
N ASN A 166 5.86 -7.96 -16.30
CA ASN A 166 4.77 -7.06 -15.95
C ASN A 166 4.40 -7.25 -14.48
N ILE A 167 4.41 -6.15 -13.72
CA ILE A 167 4.12 -6.14 -12.28
C ILE A 167 3.00 -5.16 -12.01
N ARG A 168 2.03 -5.59 -11.21
CA ARG A 168 0.99 -4.73 -10.64
C ARG A 168 1.37 -4.34 -9.23
N LEU A 169 1.28 -3.04 -8.93
CA LEU A 169 1.37 -2.51 -7.58
C LEU A 169 -0.03 -2.22 -7.05
N SER A 170 -0.33 -2.76 -5.88
CA SER A 170 -1.57 -2.54 -5.15
C SER A 170 -1.28 -2.16 -3.71
N LEU A 171 -2.20 -1.44 -3.08
CA LEU A 171 -2.21 -1.17 -1.64
C LEU A 171 -3.25 -2.06 -0.96
N CYS A 172 -2.89 -2.72 0.14
CA CYS A 172 -3.85 -3.43 0.99
C CYS A 172 -4.60 -2.41 1.87
N ASP A 173 -5.89 -2.19 1.68
CA ASP A 173 -6.63 -1.17 2.43
C ASP A 173 -7.01 -1.63 3.86
N THR A 174 -7.82 -0.82 4.56
CA THR A 174 -8.33 -1.16 5.90
C THR A 174 -9.32 -2.33 5.91
N GLY A 175 -9.97 -2.62 4.78
CA GLY A 175 -10.89 -3.74 4.57
C GLY A 175 -10.20 -5.02 4.08
N TYR A 176 -8.88 -5.00 3.91
CA TYR A 176 -8.07 -6.04 3.27
C TYR A 176 -8.51 -6.33 1.83
N TYR A 177 -8.84 -5.27 1.11
CA TYR A 177 -9.00 -5.26 -0.33
C TYR A 177 -7.74 -4.70 -0.98
N LEU A 178 -7.43 -5.22 -2.18
CA LEU A 178 -6.35 -4.71 -2.99
C LEU A 178 -6.86 -3.52 -3.80
N VAL A 179 -6.34 -2.33 -3.48
CA VAL A 179 -6.55 -1.12 -4.27
C VAL A 179 -5.42 -1.03 -5.28
N LYS A 180 -5.72 -1.25 -6.56
CA LYS A 180 -4.75 -1.13 -7.64
C LYS A 180 -4.26 0.33 -7.70
N ILE A 181 -2.93 0.52 -7.61
CA ILE A 181 -2.28 1.81 -7.82
C ILE A 181 -1.88 1.93 -9.28
N GLY A 182 -1.16 0.93 -9.80
CA GLY A 182 -0.65 0.97 -11.16
C GLY A 182 -0.03 -0.34 -11.60
N GLU A 183 0.43 -0.35 -12.84
CA GLU A 183 1.16 -1.44 -13.46
C GLU A 183 2.42 -0.88 -14.11
N PHE A 184 3.51 -1.63 -14.05
CA PHE A 184 4.77 -1.27 -14.68
C PHE A 184 5.43 -2.52 -15.25
N LYS A 185 6.35 -2.28 -16.18
CA LYS A 185 7.14 -3.31 -16.84
C LYS A 185 8.60 -3.05 -16.49
N LEU A 186 9.32 -4.11 -16.14
CA LEU A 186 10.77 -4.06 -15.97
C LEU A 186 11.46 -4.14 -17.32
#